data_AF-A0A9D5AU19-F1
#
_entry.id   AF-A0A9D5AU19-F1
#
_cell.length_a   1.000
_cell.length_b   1.000
_cell.length_c   1.000
_cell.angle_alpha   90.00
_cell.angle_beta   90.00
_cell.angle_gamma   90.00
#
_symmetry.space_group_name_H-M   'P 1'
#
loop_
_entity.id
_entity.type
_entity.pdbx_description
1 polymer ?
#
loop_
_entity_poly.entity_id
_entity_poly.type
_entity_poly.pdbx_seq_one_letter_code
_entity_poly.pdbx_strand_id
1 'polypeptide(L)'
;MMKKPSLATFSTNPKHSSKYGVRSISLPTRSHPTTVQIEEELTKLKSWETSSSSKSETICFGLSGLTRLYKCIEELLKLPLTQQALSQHKNEKWVDELLDSPLRFLDLLSKTRDETLLLKGKVEELQSVLRRRKVGDSDMENHVAEYWSLRRKMRKECTKSLLLLKQIDGSIGSSYFSLDLNNHLCAIVKVLIEASLMTSSILQSLVVFLSSPILRSKVNKWSLVSRLMQKGVFGCDNQHENNINELEKVDFGVSSLMMENLSKDAEVEKIQSAHGRLQALVVAIEGIENGLECLFKRLINTRVSFLNIISP
;
A
#
# COMPACT_ATOMS: atom_id res chain seq x y z
N MET A 1 3.79 -26.57 62.25
CA MET A 1 4.85 -25.53 62.25
C MET A 1 4.50 -24.47 61.24
N MET A 2 3.98 -23.32 61.69
CA MET A 2 3.94 -22.06 60.94
C MET A 2 4.12 -20.90 61.92
N LYS A 3 4.87 -19.88 61.48
CA LYS A 3 5.47 -18.81 62.27
C LYS A 3 4.45 -17.73 62.70
N LYS A 4 4.77 -17.14 63.86
CA LYS A 4 4.45 -15.82 64.49
C LYS A 4 3.60 -14.80 63.70
N PRO A 5 2.99 -13.87 64.45
CA PRO A 5 3.48 -12.48 64.35
C PRO A 5 3.67 -11.77 65.70
N SER A 6 4.66 -10.88 65.73
CA SER A 6 4.97 -9.95 66.83
C SER A 6 4.28 -8.61 66.64
N LEU A 7 3.88 -8.00 67.75
CA LEU A 7 3.37 -6.63 67.88
C LEU A 7 4.36 -5.55 67.43
N ALA A 8 3.80 -4.44 66.93
CA ALA A 8 4.17 -3.10 67.40
C ALA A 8 3.00 -2.12 67.17
N THR A 9 2.72 -1.31 68.19
CA THR A 9 1.64 -0.33 68.29
C THR A 9 2.23 1.09 68.28
N PHE A 10 1.34 2.08 68.16
CA PHE A 10 1.47 3.53 68.43
C PHE A 10 1.85 4.39 67.22
N SER A 11 1.27 5.56 66.94
CA SER A 11 0.10 6.30 67.44
C SER A 11 0.00 7.61 66.64
N THR A 12 -1.18 8.23 66.67
CA THR A 12 -1.50 9.66 66.48
C THR A 12 -2.10 10.12 65.16
N ASN A 13 -3.42 10.37 65.22
CA ASN A 13 -4.15 11.35 64.43
C ASN A 13 -4.01 12.74 65.08
N PRO A 14 -4.11 13.80 64.27
CA PRO A 14 -5.06 14.88 64.62
C PRO A 14 -6.01 15.23 63.46
N LYS A 15 -7.19 15.69 63.87
CA LYS A 15 -8.38 16.00 63.05
C LYS A 15 -8.29 17.37 62.35
N HIS A 16 -8.85 17.38 61.14
CA HIS A 16 -9.59 18.45 60.43
C HIS A 16 -8.96 19.84 60.16
N SER A 17 -8.78 20.13 58.87
CA SER A 17 -9.31 21.38 58.28
C SER A 17 -9.95 21.05 56.93
N SER A 18 -11.27 21.27 56.81
CA SER A 18 -11.98 21.07 55.56
C SER A 18 -11.71 22.26 54.63
N LYS A 19 -10.73 22.12 53.74
CA LYS A 19 -10.68 22.93 52.53
C LYS A 19 -11.53 22.20 51.48
N TYR A 20 -12.62 22.85 51.06
CA TYR A 20 -13.33 22.46 49.85
C TYR A 20 -12.36 22.59 48.68
N GLY A 21 -11.64 21.51 48.37
CA GLY A 21 -10.94 21.37 47.12
C GLY A 21 -12.00 21.23 46.05
N VAL A 22 -12.28 22.31 45.32
CA VAL A 22 -12.97 22.26 44.04
C VAL A 22 -12.25 21.22 43.20
N ARG A 23 -12.84 20.02 43.10
CA ARG A 23 -12.36 19.00 42.17
C ARG A 23 -12.74 19.51 40.79
N SER A 24 -11.81 20.20 40.14
CA SER A 24 -11.89 20.48 38.71
C SER A 24 -12.08 19.14 38.00
N ILE A 25 -13.29 18.87 37.56
CA ILE A 25 -13.57 17.82 36.59
C ILE A 25 -13.10 18.33 35.25
N SER A 26 -11.80 18.25 34.98
CA SER A 26 -11.30 18.40 33.61
C SER A 26 -11.92 17.26 32.82
N LEU A 27 -13.01 17.55 32.10
CA LEU A 27 -13.48 16.69 31.03
C LEU A 27 -12.27 16.41 30.13
N PRO A 28 -12.10 15.16 29.65
CA PRO A 28 -11.05 14.87 28.69
C PRO A 28 -11.13 15.91 27.58
N THR A 29 -10.01 16.57 27.28
CA THR A 29 -9.91 17.53 26.19
C THR A 29 -10.46 16.84 24.93
N ARG A 30 -11.59 17.33 24.41
CA ARG A 30 -12.13 16.77 23.17
C ARG A 30 -11.10 17.02 22.06
N SER A 31 -10.63 15.94 21.45
CA SER A 31 -9.77 16.00 20.27
C SER A 31 -10.49 16.74 19.14
N HIS A 32 -9.73 17.46 18.31
CA HIS A 32 -10.29 18.16 17.16
C HIS A 32 -10.90 17.15 16.17
N PRO A 33 -12.02 17.44 15.47
CA PRO A 33 -12.63 16.50 14.53
C PRO A 33 -11.64 15.94 13.48
N THR A 34 -10.72 16.77 12.99
CA THR A 34 -9.67 16.36 12.05
C THR A 34 -8.72 15.32 12.63
N THR A 35 -8.33 15.43 13.90
CA THR A 35 -7.39 14.46 14.51
C THR A 35 -8.07 13.11 14.70
N VAL A 36 -9.37 13.10 15.04
CA VAL A 36 -10.17 11.87 15.12
C VAL A 36 -10.25 11.19 13.75
N GLN A 37 -10.51 11.94 12.67
CA GLN A 37 -10.56 11.37 11.31
C GLN A 37 -9.21 10.78 10.88
N ILE A 38 -8.10 11.41 11.24
CA ILE A 38 -6.75 10.89 10.96
C ILE A 38 -6.54 9.56 11.68
N GLU A 39 -6.87 9.48 12.97
CA GLU A 39 -6.75 8.26 13.76
C GLU A 39 -7.61 7.12 13.18
N GLU A 40 -8.83 7.42 12.74
CA GLU A 40 -9.72 6.46 12.09
C GLU A 40 -9.14 5.93 10.76
N GLU A 41 -8.65 6.81 9.88
CA GLU A 41 -8.06 6.38 8.61
C GLU A 41 -6.75 5.62 8.82
N LEU A 42 -5.89 6.03 9.76
CA LEU A 42 -4.70 5.27 10.14
C LEU A 42 -5.05 3.89 10.70
N THR A 43 -6.10 3.78 11.50
CA THR A 43 -6.56 2.49 12.04
C THR A 43 -7.03 1.56 10.93
N LYS A 44 -7.82 2.08 9.98
CA LYS A 44 -8.23 1.32 8.78
C LYS A 44 -7.03 0.88 7.96
N LEU A 45 -6.04 1.75 7.74
CA LEU A 45 -4.83 1.42 6.99
C LEU A 45 -3.95 0.39 7.71
N LYS A 46 -3.83 0.45 9.03
CA LYS A 46 -3.13 -0.58 9.82
C LYS A 46 -3.85 -1.93 9.74
N SER A 47 -5.19 -1.94 9.79
CA SER A 47 -5.96 -3.18 9.60
C SER A 47 -5.78 -3.75 8.19
N TRP A 48 -5.70 -2.89 7.18
CA TRP A 48 -5.36 -3.25 5.81
C TRP A 48 -3.97 -3.89 5.72
N GLU A 49 -2.96 -3.31 6.36
CA GLU A 49 -1.58 -3.82 6.33
C GLU A 49 -1.48 -5.23 6.91
N THR A 50 -2.24 -5.52 7.97
CA THR A 50 -2.29 -6.87 8.56
C THR A 50 -3.03 -7.89 7.68
N SER A 51 -3.85 -7.41 6.74
CA SER A 51 -4.57 -8.26 5.79
C SER A 51 -3.60 -8.67 4.67
N SER A 52 -3.00 -9.85 4.78
CA SER A 52 -1.91 -10.38 3.91
C SER A 52 -2.29 -10.66 2.45
N SER A 53 -3.09 -9.80 1.81
CA SER A 53 -3.60 -9.99 0.45
C SER A 53 -2.92 -9.05 -0.54
N SER A 54 -2.18 -9.60 -1.49
CA SER A 54 -1.52 -8.89 -2.60
C SER A 54 -2.45 -8.67 -3.81
N LYS A 55 -3.77 -8.63 -3.61
CA LYS A 55 -4.76 -8.44 -4.67
C LYS A 55 -4.91 -6.98 -5.06
N SER A 56 -5.32 -6.74 -6.30
CA SER A 56 -5.54 -5.38 -6.81
C SER A 56 -6.57 -4.60 -6.00
N GLU A 57 -7.67 -5.25 -5.57
CA GLU A 57 -8.72 -4.65 -4.75
C GLU A 57 -8.17 -4.13 -3.42
N THR A 58 -7.36 -4.93 -2.73
CA THR A 58 -6.69 -4.56 -1.49
C THR A 58 -5.78 -3.36 -1.71
N ILE A 59 -4.99 -3.36 -2.79
CA ILE A 59 -4.13 -2.22 -3.14
C ILE A 59 -4.96 -0.95 -3.42
N CYS A 60 -6.05 -1.06 -4.17
CA CYS A 60 -6.96 0.06 -4.47
C CYS A 60 -7.59 0.62 -3.19
N PHE A 61 -7.98 -0.25 -2.24
CA PHE A 61 -8.46 0.16 -0.93
C PHE A 61 -7.40 0.95 -0.16
N GLY A 62 -6.15 0.46 -0.15
CA GLY A 62 -5.01 1.15 0.47
C GLY A 62 -4.77 2.54 -0.14
N LEU A 63 -4.68 2.63 -1.47
CA LEU A 63 -4.51 3.91 -2.20
C LEU A 63 -5.63 4.91 -1.91
N SER A 64 -6.87 4.41 -1.85
CA SER A 64 -8.04 5.22 -1.47
C SER A 64 -7.97 5.71 -0.02
N GLY A 65 -7.50 4.85 0.89
CA GLY A 65 -7.24 5.20 2.29
C GLY A 65 -6.19 6.27 2.44
N LEU A 66 -5.05 6.16 1.73
CA LEU A 66 -4.03 7.23 1.72
C LEU A 66 -4.59 8.54 1.20
N THR A 67 -5.40 8.50 0.14
CA THR A 67 -6.02 9.71 -0.42
C THR A 67 -6.87 10.43 0.64
N ARG A 68 -7.64 9.68 1.44
CA ARG A 68 -8.43 10.23 2.56
C ARG A 68 -7.55 10.72 3.71
N LEU A 69 -6.52 9.94 4.08
CA LEU A 69 -5.57 10.30 5.12
C LEU A 69 -4.87 11.62 4.80
N TYR A 70 -4.27 11.75 3.61
CA TYR A 70 -3.59 12.97 3.20
C TYR A 70 -4.54 14.15 3.09
N LYS A 71 -5.79 13.95 2.67
CA LYS A 71 -6.81 15.01 2.75
C LYS A 71 -7.01 15.49 4.20
N CYS A 72 -7.07 14.58 5.18
CA CYS A 72 -7.21 14.98 6.58
C CYS A 72 -5.94 15.68 7.09
N ILE A 73 -4.76 15.25 6.66
CA ILE A 73 -3.48 15.90 6.97
C ILE A 73 -3.42 17.31 6.39
N GLU A 74 -3.86 17.53 5.15
CA GLU A 74 -3.98 18.87 4.56
C GLU A 74 -4.84 19.79 5.43
N GLU A 75 -5.98 19.29 5.95
CA GLU A 75 -6.81 20.07 6.87
C GLU A 75 -6.16 20.30 8.24
N LEU A 76 -5.39 19.33 8.75
CA LEU A 76 -4.59 19.49 9.97
C LEU A 76 -3.55 20.60 9.80
N LEU A 77 -2.84 20.61 8.67
CA LEU A 77 -1.82 21.61 8.36
C LEU A 77 -2.38 23.03 8.20
N LYS A 78 -3.68 23.18 7.92
CA LYS A 78 -4.37 24.47 7.87
C LYS A 78 -4.74 25.02 9.25
N LEU A 79 -4.68 24.23 10.32
CA LEU A 79 -5.06 24.68 11.65
C LEU A 79 -4.05 25.71 12.20
N PRO A 80 -4.50 26.83 12.80
CA PRO A 80 -3.59 27.88 13.29
C PRO A 80 -2.53 27.38 14.28
N LEU A 81 -2.92 26.48 15.20
CA LEU A 81 -1.99 25.91 16.19
C LEU A 81 -0.93 25.01 15.53
N THR A 82 -1.31 24.27 14.50
CA THR A 82 -0.39 23.43 13.72
C THR A 82 0.59 24.30 12.93
N GLN A 83 0.10 25.36 12.28
CA GLN A 83 0.95 26.31 11.56
C GLN A 83 1.93 27.01 12.50
N GLN A 84 1.45 27.49 13.66
CA GLN A 84 2.30 28.12 14.66
C GLN A 84 3.39 27.16 15.15
N ALA A 85 3.02 25.92 15.49
CA ALA A 85 3.96 24.91 15.95
C ALA A 85 5.03 24.58 14.89
N LEU A 86 4.65 24.39 13.63
CA LEU A 86 5.60 24.07 12.56
C LEU A 86 6.49 25.26 12.17
N SER A 87 5.95 26.47 12.17
CA SER A 87 6.68 27.69 11.77
C SER A 87 7.86 28.04 12.68
N GLN A 88 7.92 27.47 13.89
CA GLN A 88 9.00 27.68 14.85
C GLN A 88 10.24 26.82 14.56
N HIS A 89 10.11 25.78 13.72
CA HIS A 89 11.13 24.74 13.53
C HIS A 89 11.69 24.68 12.08
N LYS A 90 11.63 25.78 11.34
CA LYS A 90 11.91 25.86 9.88
C LYS A 90 13.28 25.35 9.41
N ASN A 91 14.28 25.34 10.29
CA ASN A 91 15.68 24.99 9.96
C ASN A 91 16.11 23.67 10.60
N GLU A 92 15.16 22.84 11.03
CA GLU A 92 15.48 21.56 11.66
C GLU A 92 15.57 20.45 10.64
N LYS A 93 16.57 19.58 10.78
CA LYS A 93 16.87 18.51 9.82
C LYS A 93 15.66 17.60 9.52
N TRP A 94 14.82 17.33 10.52
CA TRP A 94 13.63 16.48 10.33
C TRP A 94 12.59 17.13 9.41
N VAL A 95 12.56 18.46 9.30
CA VAL A 95 11.66 19.19 8.40
C VAL A 95 12.05 18.92 6.95
N ASP A 96 13.34 18.99 6.65
CA ASP A 96 13.88 18.68 5.31
C ASP A 96 13.59 17.23 4.92
N GLU A 97 13.84 16.29 5.85
CA GLU A 97 13.58 14.87 5.61
C GLU A 97 12.09 14.57 5.41
N LEU A 98 11.20 15.30 6.10
CA LEU A 98 9.75 15.14 5.94
C LEU A 98 9.25 15.72 4.62
N LEU A 99 9.95 16.71 4.07
CA LEU A 99 9.70 17.27 2.74
C LEU A 99 10.31 16.44 1.60
N ASP A 100 11.39 15.71 1.89
CA ASP A 100 12.09 14.84 0.95
C ASP A 100 11.31 13.53 0.70
N SER A 101 10.73 12.93 1.75
CA SER A 101 10.01 11.67 1.62
C SER A 101 8.86 11.71 0.58
N PRO A 102 7.95 12.70 0.59
CA PRO A 102 6.94 12.85 -0.45
C PRO A 102 7.51 12.99 -1.87
N LEU A 103 8.66 13.67 -2.06
CA LEU A 103 9.28 13.80 -3.38
C LEU A 103 9.75 12.44 -3.90
N ARG A 104 10.41 11.65 -3.04
CA ARG A 104 10.88 10.31 -3.40
C ARG A 104 9.71 9.37 -3.72
N PHE A 105 8.58 9.51 -3.04
CA PHE A 105 7.34 8.81 -3.40
C PHE A 105 6.78 9.29 -4.74
N LEU A 106 6.76 10.59 -5.02
CA LEU A 106 6.26 11.16 -6.28
C LEU A 106 7.07 10.68 -7.50
N ASP A 107 8.39 10.61 -7.40
CA ASP A 107 9.25 10.09 -8.47
C ASP A 107 8.93 8.61 -8.76
N LEU A 108 8.78 7.81 -7.70
CA LEU A 108 8.41 6.41 -7.80
C LEU A 108 7.01 6.22 -8.39
N LEU A 109 6.04 6.99 -7.91
CA LEU A 109 4.65 6.98 -8.38
C LEU A 109 4.57 7.31 -9.87
N SER A 110 5.30 8.34 -10.32
CA SER A 110 5.34 8.75 -11.72
C SER A 110 5.80 7.61 -12.61
N LYS A 111 6.94 7.00 -12.27
CA LYS A 111 7.48 5.87 -13.03
C LYS A 111 6.54 4.66 -13.03
N THR A 112 6.00 4.30 -11.86
CA THR A 112 5.13 3.13 -11.71
C THR A 112 3.81 3.32 -12.48
N ARG A 113 3.25 4.53 -12.46
CA ARG A 113 2.05 4.90 -13.24
C ARG A 113 2.31 4.76 -14.73
N ASP A 114 3.41 5.30 -15.24
CA ASP A 114 3.72 5.26 -16.68
C ASP A 114 3.95 3.81 -17.16
N GLU A 115 4.60 2.97 -16.35
CA GLU A 115 4.75 1.54 -16.63
C GLU A 115 3.41 0.79 -16.60
N THR A 116 2.53 1.15 -15.66
CA THR A 116 1.19 0.58 -15.50
C THR A 116 0.29 0.93 -16.68
N LEU A 117 0.35 2.17 -17.15
CA LEU A 117 -0.34 2.64 -18.37
C LEU A 117 0.12 1.85 -19.61
N LEU A 118 1.43 1.63 -19.75
CA LEU A 118 1.96 0.83 -20.86
C LEU A 118 1.49 -0.63 -20.80
N LEU A 119 1.39 -1.20 -19.59
CA LEU A 119 0.85 -2.55 -19.40
C LEU A 119 -0.63 -2.62 -19.80
N LYS A 120 -1.45 -1.65 -19.39
CA LYS A 120 -2.86 -1.55 -19.78
C LYS A 120 -3.02 -1.58 -21.29
N GLY A 121 -2.30 -0.72 -22.00
CA GLY A 121 -2.37 -0.64 -23.47
C GLY A 121 -2.00 -1.96 -24.15
N LYS A 122 -0.97 -2.67 -23.66
CA LYS A 122 -0.61 -3.99 -24.21
C LYS A 122 -1.60 -5.10 -23.87
N VAL A 123 -2.26 -5.03 -22.72
CA VAL A 123 -3.34 -5.96 -22.35
C VAL A 123 -4.57 -5.73 -23.24
N GLU A 124 -4.94 -4.48 -23.50
CA GLU A 124 -6.05 -4.11 -24.39
C GLU A 124 -5.77 -4.49 -25.85
N GLU A 125 -4.52 -4.33 -26.31
CA GLU A 125 -4.08 -4.79 -27.63
C GLU A 125 -4.23 -6.31 -27.76
N LEU A 126 -3.76 -7.07 -26.77
CA LEU A 126 -3.96 -8.53 -26.72
C LEU A 126 -5.45 -8.92 -26.74
N GLN A 127 -6.30 -8.21 -26.00
CA GLN A 127 -7.75 -8.45 -26.04
C GLN A 127 -8.34 -8.23 -27.43
N SER A 128 -7.93 -7.13 -28.09
CA SER A 128 -8.40 -6.78 -29.44
C SER A 128 -7.99 -7.83 -30.47
N VAL A 129 -6.75 -8.33 -30.39
CA VAL A 129 -6.25 -9.40 -31.25
C VAL A 129 -7.00 -10.70 -30.98
N LEU A 130 -7.21 -11.07 -29.71
CA LEU A 130 -7.99 -12.25 -29.34
C LEU A 130 -9.42 -12.22 -29.87
N ARG A 131 -10.07 -11.05 -29.86
CA ARG A 131 -11.44 -10.88 -30.39
C ARG A 131 -11.50 -11.06 -31.92
N ARG A 132 -10.42 -10.73 -32.63
CA ARG A 132 -10.35 -10.75 -34.09
C ARG A 132 -9.72 -12.03 -34.65
N ARG A 133 -9.15 -12.87 -33.80
CA ARG A 133 -8.34 -14.04 -34.17
C ARG A 133 -9.08 -14.97 -35.14
N LYS A 134 -8.41 -15.31 -36.24
CA LYS A 134 -8.73 -16.48 -37.08
C LYS A 134 -7.74 -17.62 -36.77
N VAL A 135 -8.13 -18.87 -37.00
CA VAL A 135 -7.25 -20.03 -36.78
C VAL A 135 -6.02 -19.92 -37.70
N GLY A 136 -4.81 -19.96 -37.15
CA GLY A 136 -3.54 -19.91 -37.91
C GLY A 136 -2.87 -18.53 -38.05
N ASP A 137 -3.31 -17.52 -37.29
CA ASP A 137 -2.81 -16.13 -37.40
C ASP A 137 -1.46 -15.92 -36.68
N SER A 138 -0.42 -15.49 -37.42
CA SER A 138 0.94 -15.24 -36.90
C SER A 138 1.04 -13.95 -36.08
N ASP A 139 0.07 -13.05 -36.20
CA ASP A 139 0.00 -11.77 -35.48
C ASP A 139 -0.05 -11.97 -33.94
N MET A 140 -0.71 -13.05 -33.50
CA MET A 140 -0.87 -13.37 -32.08
C MET A 140 0.47 -13.66 -31.37
N GLU A 141 1.38 -14.37 -32.03
CA GLU A 141 2.68 -14.72 -31.45
C GLU A 141 3.51 -13.46 -31.15
N ASN A 142 3.48 -12.49 -32.06
CA ASN A 142 4.15 -11.20 -31.89
C ASN A 142 3.60 -10.43 -30.69
N HIS A 143 2.27 -10.26 -30.60
CA HIS A 143 1.65 -9.55 -29.48
C HIS A 143 1.91 -10.24 -28.12
N VAL A 144 1.92 -11.57 -28.09
CA VAL A 144 2.26 -12.31 -26.87
C VAL A 144 3.75 -12.17 -26.52
N ALA A 145 4.65 -12.17 -27.50
CA ALA A 145 6.07 -11.91 -27.27
C ALA A 145 6.32 -10.49 -26.71
N GLU A 146 5.61 -9.48 -27.23
CA GLU A 146 5.66 -8.11 -26.73
C GLU A 146 5.15 -8.00 -25.29
N TYR A 147 3.99 -8.59 -24.97
CA TYR A 147 3.47 -8.68 -23.60
C TYR A 147 4.52 -9.27 -22.66
N TRP A 148 5.14 -10.38 -23.04
CA TRP A 148 6.18 -11.02 -22.23
C TRP A 148 7.45 -10.19 -22.08
N SER A 149 7.81 -9.40 -23.09
CA SER A 149 8.91 -8.45 -23.02
C SER A 149 8.60 -7.35 -22.00
N LEU A 150 7.42 -6.74 -22.10
CA LEU A 150 6.95 -5.71 -21.18
C LEU A 150 6.86 -6.23 -19.74
N ARG A 151 6.26 -7.40 -19.55
CA ARG A 151 6.12 -8.06 -18.24
C ARG A 151 7.48 -8.26 -17.54
N ARG A 152 8.51 -8.66 -18.30
CA ARG A 152 9.88 -8.79 -17.79
C ARG A 152 10.50 -7.44 -17.44
N LYS A 153 10.30 -6.43 -18.28
CA LYS A 153 10.77 -5.06 -18.04
C LYS A 153 10.14 -4.49 -16.76
N MET A 154 8.81 -4.54 -16.65
CA MET A 154 8.04 -4.13 -15.47
C MET A 154 8.59 -4.78 -14.19
N ARG A 155 8.76 -6.11 -14.19
CA ARG A 155 9.30 -6.82 -13.03
C ARG A 155 10.70 -6.32 -12.63
N LYS A 156 11.58 -6.08 -13.61
CA LYS A 156 12.94 -5.55 -13.36
C LYS A 156 12.88 -4.15 -12.74
N GLU A 157 12.07 -3.26 -13.28
CA GLU A 157 11.96 -1.89 -12.78
C GLU A 157 11.29 -1.83 -11.41
N CYS A 158 10.22 -2.60 -11.20
CA CYS A 158 9.58 -2.77 -9.89
C CYS A 158 10.56 -3.33 -8.83
N THR A 159 11.46 -4.24 -9.20
CA THR A 159 12.46 -4.75 -8.24
C THR A 159 13.42 -3.65 -7.79
N LYS A 160 13.78 -2.72 -8.68
CA LYS A 160 14.58 -1.53 -8.31
C LYS A 160 13.79 -0.59 -7.41
N SER A 161 12.52 -0.35 -7.75
CA SER A 161 11.61 0.44 -6.93
C SER A 161 11.46 -0.08 -5.50
N LEU A 162 11.43 -1.40 -5.32
CA LEU A 162 11.39 -2.02 -3.99
C LEU A 162 12.66 -1.71 -3.16
N LEU A 163 13.83 -1.60 -3.80
CA LEU A 163 15.05 -1.17 -3.10
C LEU A 163 15.00 0.30 -2.70
N LEU A 164 14.45 1.17 -3.56
CA LEU A 164 14.25 2.59 -3.24
C LEU A 164 13.28 2.75 -2.05
N LEU A 165 12.18 1.99 -2.02
CA LEU A 165 11.23 1.99 -0.90
C LEU A 165 11.89 1.59 0.42
N LYS A 166 12.73 0.55 0.42
CA LYS A 166 13.51 0.16 1.61
C LYS A 166 14.48 1.25 2.09
N GLN A 167 15.06 2.00 1.16
CA GLN A 167 15.90 3.15 1.51
C GLN A 167 15.06 4.31 2.08
N ILE A 168 13.84 4.52 1.58
CA ILE A 168 12.91 5.51 2.12
C ILE A 168 12.53 5.14 3.56
N ASP A 169 12.20 3.87 3.81
CA ASP A 169 11.85 3.38 5.16
C ASP A 169 12.99 3.56 6.16
N GLY A 170 14.22 3.24 5.77
CA GLY A 170 15.40 3.43 6.62
C GLY A 170 15.63 4.89 7.01
N SER A 171 15.34 5.83 6.10
CA SER A 171 15.41 7.27 6.41
C SER A 171 14.26 7.74 7.30
N ILE A 172 13.03 7.30 7.05
CA ILE A 172 11.86 7.68 7.85
C ILE A 172 11.97 7.14 9.28
N GLY A 173 12.53 5.96 9.48
CA GLY A 173 12.57 5.31 10.80
C GLY A 173 13.75 5.70 11.69
N SER A 174 14.83 6.29 11.18
CA SER A 174 16.06 6.48 11.98
C SER A 174 16.21 7.87 12.60
N SER A 175 15.59 8.88 12.01
CA SER A 175 15.80 10.29 12.36
C SER A 175 14.88 10.83 13.47
N TYR A 176 13.65 10.29 13.57
CA TYR A 176 12.58 10.97 14.29
C TYR A 176 12.34 10.47 15.72
N PHE A 177 12.89 9.30 16.10
CA PHE A 177 12.70 8.72 17.44
C PHE A 177 13.54 9.42 18.53
N SER A 178 14.39 10.39 18.19
CA SER A 178 15.29 11.09 19.13
C SER A 178 14.91 12.53 19.43
N LEU A 179 13.75 13.02 18.97
CA LEU A 179 13.34 14.42 19.16
C LEU A 179 12.74 14.71 20.55
N ASP A 180 13.35 15.65 21.27
CA ASP A 180 12.76 16.30 22.45
C ASP A 180 11.83 17.45 21.99
N LEU A 181 10.59 17.08 21.67
CA LEU A 181 9.60 17.97 21.07
C LEU A 181 8.43 18.21 22.01
N ASN A 182 7.81 19.39 21.96
CA ASN A 182 6.61 19.64 22.74
C ASN A 182 5.47 18.68 22.32
N ASN A 183 4.55 18.39 23.24
CA ASN A 183 3.55 17.33 23.06
C ASN A 183 2.68 17.49 21.80
N HIS A 184 2.37 18.74 21.40
CA HIS A 184 1.52 19.01 20.24
C HIS A 184 2.26 18.77 18.92
N LEU A 185 3.47 19.31 18.78
CA LEU A 185 4.27 19.14 17.57
C LEU A 185 4.73 17.69 17.42
N CYS A 186 5.04 17.01 18.53
CA CYS A 186 5.33 15.57 18.54
C CYS A 186 4.19 14.76 17.92
N ALA A 187 2.93 15.09 18.25
CA ALA A 187 1.77 14.41 17.68
C ALA A 187 1.62 14.67 16.16
N ILE A 188 1.84 15.91 15.71
CA ILE A 188 1.79 16.27 14.28
C ILE A 188 2.87 15.51 13.49
N VAL A 189 4.10 15.51 13.99
CA VAL A 189 5.23 14.81 13.35
C VAL A 189 4.98 13.31 13.29
N LYS A 190 4.46 12.71 14.37
CA LYS A 190 4.06 11.28 14.38
C LYS A 190 3.04 10.95 13.29
N VAL A 191 1.99 11.77 13.15
CA VAL A 191 0.97 11.57 12.09
C VAL A 191 1.60 11.59 10.70
N LEU A 192 2.49 12.55 10.43
CA LEU A 192 3.14 12.69 9.13
C LEU A 192 4.08 11.50 8.84
N ILE A 193 4.81 11.01 9.85
CA ILE A 193 5.65 9.80 9.75
C ILE A 193 4.79 8.57 9.49
N GLU A 194 3.72 8.37 10.25
CA GLU A 194 2.82 7.23 10.08
C GLU A 194 2.20 7.22 8.68
N ALA A 195 1.80 8.40 8.16
CA ALA A 195 1.30 8.52 6.79
C ALA A 195 2.36 8.14 5.75
N SER A 196 3.62 8.55 5.94
CA SER A 196 4.73 8.17 5.05
C SER A 196 5.03 6.68 5.11
N LEU A 197 4.97 6.04 6.29
CA LEU A 197 5.14 4.60 6.44
C LEU A 197 4.01 3.82 5.76
N MET A 198 2.75 4.24 5.96
CA MET A 198 1.61 3.63 5.26
C MET A 198 1.72 3.81 3.75
N THR A 199 2.20 4.97 3.29
CA THR A 199 2.47 5.22 1.86
C THR A 199 3.49 4.23 1.33
N SER A 200 4.61 4.06 2.04
CA SER A 200 5.63 3.09 1.66
C SER A 200 5.07 1.67 1.61
N SER A 201 4.35 1.22 2.64
CA SER A 201 3.75 -0.12 2.72
C SER A 201 2.80 -0.43 1.54
N ILE A 202 1.96 0.54 1.17
CA ILE A 202 1.05 0.40 0.02
C ILE A 202 1.80 0.39 -1.31
N LEU A 203 2.79 1.25 -1.48
CA LEU A 203 3.63 1.25 -2.69
C LEU A 203 4.45 -0.04 -2.80
N GLN A 204 4.93 -0.60 -1.69
CA GLN A 204 5.57 -1.91 -1.67
C GLN A 204 4.62 -3.00 -2.12
N SER A 205 3.39 -3.01 -1.61
CA SER A 205 2.36 -3.98 -2.02
C SER A 205 2.03 -3.88 -3.52
N LEU A 206 1.92 -2.66 -4.05
CA LEU A 206 1.74 -2.43 -5.49
C LEU A 206 2.92 -2.95 -6.32
N VAL A 207 4.14 -2.59 -5.93
CA VAL A 207 5.36 -3.00 -6.63
C VAL A 207 5.53 -4.53 -6.57
N VAL A 208 5.15 -5.18 -5.47
CA VAL A 208 5.12 -6.65 -5.33
C VAL A 208 4.09 -7.27 -6.28
N PHE A 209 2.89 -6.69 -6.38
CA PHE A 209 1.87 -7.12 -7.34
C PHE A 209 2.38 -7.06 -8.79
N LEU A 210 2.96 -5.93 -9.20
CA LEU A 210 3.49 -5.71 -10.55
C LEU A 210 4.75 -6.55 -10.85
N SER A 211 5.56 -6.87 -9.83
CA SER A 211 6.76 -7.71 -9.94
C SER A 211 6.51 -9.21 -9.68
N SER A 212 5.24 -9.61 -9.56
CA SER A 212 4.85 -10.99 -9.31
C SER A 212 5.52 -11.98 -10.28
N PRO A 213 5.73 -13.25 -9.87
CA PRO A 213 6.35 -14.26 -10.71
C PRO A 213 5.70 -14.39 -12.08
N ILE A 214 6.52 -14.42 -13.13
CA ILE A 214 6.04 -14.64 -14.50
C ILE A 214 5.75 -16.12 -14.66
N LEU A 215 4.46 -16.48 -14.72
CA LEU A 215 4.03 -17.86 -14.92
C LEU A 215 3.98 -18.19 -16.40
N ARG A 216 5.07 -18.79 -16.92
CA ARG A 216 5.07 -19.40 -18.25
C ARG A 216 4.77 -20.89 -18.14
N SER A 217 3.83 -21.38 -18.93
CA SER A 217 3.75 -22.80 -19.27
C SER A 217 4.95 -23.17 -20.14
N LYS A 218 6.15 -23.34 -19.56
CA LYS A 218 7.24 -24.02 -20.27
C LYS A 218 7.05 -25.53 -20.08
N VAL A 219 7.21 -26.25 -21.19
CA VAL A 219 7.16 -27.71 -21.48
C VAL A 219 7.57 -28.69 -20.35
N ASN A 220 8.26 -28.25 -19.29
CA ASN A 220 8.53 -29.08 -18.12
C ASN A 220 7.28 -29.23 -17.26
N LYS A 221 6.48 -30.25 -17.61
CA LYS A 221 5.36 -30.80 -16.84
C LYS A 221 5.66 -30.96 -15.34
N TRP A 222 6.93 -31.07 -14.95
CA TRP A 222 7.40 -31.22 -13.56
C TRP A 222 7.50 -29.96 -12.71
N SER A 223 7.62 -28.75 -13.27
CA SER A 223 7.64 -27.52 -12.42
C SER A 223 6.24 -27.14 -11.92
N LEU A 224 5.21 -27.54 -12.66
CA LEU A 224 3.82 -27.46 -12.22
C LEU A 224 3.51 -28.57 -11.22
N VAL A 225 3.96 -29.81 -11.47
CA VAL A 225 3.79 -30.92 -10.52
C VAL A 225 4.54 -30.66 -9.22
N SER A 226 5.75 -30.09 -9.22
CA SER A 226 6.46 -29.80 -7.95
C SER A 226 5.73 -28.76 -7.09
N ARG A 227 5.08 -27.78 -7.71
CA ARG A 227 4.32 -26.74 -7.01
C ARG A 227 2.89 -27.16 -6.65
N LEU A 228 2.29 -28.09 -7.41
CA LEU A 228 1.04 -28.78 -7.04
C LEU A 228 1.25 -29.84 -5.95
N MET A 229 2.35 -30.60 -6.00
CA MET A 229 2.69 -31.66 -5.04
C MET A 229 3.15 -31.10 -3.69
N GLN A 230 3.83 -29.96 -3.66
CA GLN A 230 4.07 -29.24 -2.39
C GLN A 230 2.79 -28.69 -1.74
N LYS A 231 1.64 -28.79 -2.42
CA LYS A 231 0.32 -28.32 -1.97
C LYS A 231 -0.73 -29.44 -1.91
N GLY A 232 -0.32 -30.69 -2.17
CA GLY A 232 -1.20 -31.85 -2.35
C GLY A 232 -1.45 -32.70 -1.10
N VAL A 233 -1.40 -32.12 0.10
CA VAL A 233 -1.64 -32.89 1.35
C VAL A 233 -3.01 -32.62 1.99
N PHE A 234 -3.82 -31.66 1.50
CA PHE A 234 -5.18 -31.51 2.02
C PHE A 234 -6.21 -31.15 0.95
N GLY A 235 -7.13 -32.09 0.74
CA GLY A 235 -8.59 -31.92 0.61
C GLY A 235 -9.14 -30.91 -0.41
N CYS A 236 -10.02 -31.42 -1.28
CA CYS A 236 -10.97 -30.68 -2.11
C CYS A 236 -11.58 -29.48 -1.38
N ASP A 237 -11.25 -28.26 -1.81
CA ASP A 237 -12.17 -27.14 -1.77
C ASP A 237 -11.74 -26.01 -2.72
N ASN A 238 -12.73 -25.29 -3.25
CA ASN A 238 -12.61 -24.17 -4.20
C ASN A 238 -11.91 -22.91 -3.62
N GLN A 239 -11.00 -23.08 -2.66
CA GLN A 239 -10.28 -22.01 -1.96
C GLN A 239 -8.92 -21.65 -2.59
N HIS A 240 -8.47 -22.36 -3.63
CA HIS A 240 -7.09 -22.25 -4.14
C HIS A 240 -6.87 -21.33 -5.35
N GLU A 241 -7.94 -20.86 -6.00
CA GLU A 241 -7.88 -19.77 -7.00
C GLU A 241 -7.68 -18.38 -6.36
N ASN A 242 -7.70 -18.34 -5.01
CA ASN A 242 -7.81 -17.12 -4.22
C ASN A 242 -6.47 -16.44 -3.88
N ASN A 243 -5.32 -17.08 -4.13
CA ASN A 243 -3.99 -16.54 -3.79
C ASN A 243 -3.12 -16.16 -5.01
N ILE A 244 -3.64 -16.33 -6.22
CA ILE A 244 -2.96 -15.91 -7.45
C ILE A 244 -3.52 -14.54 -7.81
N ASN A 245 -2.64 -13.56 -8.05
CA ASN A 245 -3.08 -12.22 -8.42
C ASN A 245 -3.56 -12.16 -9.89
N GLU A 246 -4.23 -11.08 -10.25
CA GLU A 246 -4.85 -10.85 -11.55
C GLU A 246 -3.83 -10.90 -12.69
N LEU A 247 -2.61 -10.42 -12.47
CA LEU A 247 -1.52 -10.41 -13.44
C LEU A 247 -0.99 -11.84 -13.71
N GLU A 248 -0.84 -12.64 -12.66
CA GLU A 248 -0.45 -14.06 -12.77
C GLU A 248 -1.54 -14.91 -13.44
N LYS A 249 -2.83 -14.58 -13.22
CA LYS A 249 -3.95 -15.20 -13.95
C LYS A 249 -3.84 -14.92 -15.44
N VAL A 250 -3.55 -13.67 -15.83
CA VAL A 250 -3.31 -13.32 -17.24
C VAL A 250 -2.09 -14.07 -17.79
N ASP A 251 -0.99 -14.14 -17.06
CA ASP A 251 0.20 -14.90 -17.48
C ASP A 251 -0.14 -16.37 -17.81
N PHE A 252 -1.02 -17.00 -17.00
CA PHE A 252 -1.52 -18.35 -17.29
C PHE A 252 -2.40 -18.40 -18.54
N GLY A 253 -3.35 -17.45 -18.69
CA GLY A 253 -4.21 -17.36 -19.86
C GLY A 253 -3.42 -17.18 -21.16
N VAL A 254 -2.47 -16.25 -21.17
CA VAL A 254 -1.58 -15.96 -22.30
C VAL A 254 -0.70 -17.17 -22.63
N SER A 255 -0.15 -17.86 -21.62
CA SER A 255 0.61 -19.09 -21.84
C SER A 255 -0.23 -20.20 -22.48
N SER A 256 -1.49 -20.33 -22.07
CA SER A 256 -2.40 -21.37 -22.57
C SER A 256 -2.76 -21.18 -24.06
N LEU A 257 -2.81 -19.94 -24.52
CA LEU A 257 -3.06 -19.57 -25.93
C LEU A 257 -1.95 -20.04 -26.88
N MET A 258 -0.73 -20.24 -26.37
CA MET A 258 0.46 -20.66 -27.12
C MET A 258 0.63 -22.19 -27.17
N MET A 259 -0.25 -22.96 -26.52
CA MET A 259 -0.16 -24.42 -26.49
C MET A 259 -1.01 -25.02 -27.62
N GLU A 260 -0.34 -25.57 -28.64
CA GLU A 260 -0.95 -26.27 -29.78
C GLU A 260 -1.37 -27.72 -29.39
N ASN A 261 -2.37 -28.27 -30.08
CA ASN A 261 -2.95 -29.64 -29.96
C ASN A 261 -4.19 -29.82 -29.06
N LEU A 262 -5.25 -29.04 -29.27
CA LEU A 262 -6.54 -29.28 -28.62
C LEU A 262 -7.70 -29.34 -29.62
N SER A 263 -8.81 -29.94 -29.18
CA SER A 263 -10.06 -29.90 -29.93
C SER A 263 -10.53 -28.46 -30.15
N LYS A 264 -11.35 -28.24 -31.18
CA LYS A 264 -11.92 -26.91 -31.49
C LYS A 264 -12.68 -26.32 -30.29
N ASP A 265 -13.43 -27.14 -29.57
CA ASP A 265 -14.19 -26.69 -28.39
C ASP A 265 -13.25 -26.23 -27.26
N ALA A 266 -12.16 -26.95 -27.02
CA ALA A 266 -11.17 -26.58 -26.03
C ALA A 266 -10.36 -25.32 -26.44
N GLU A 267 -10.24 -25.02 -27.73
CA GLU A 267 -9.66 -23.77 -28.21
C GLU A 267 -10.57 -22.56 -27.93
N VAL A 268 -11.88 -22.71 -28.15
CA VAL A 268 -12.88 -21.66 -27.84
C VAL A 268 -12.90 -21.35 -26.34
N GLU A 269 -12.93 -22.38 -25.48
CA GLU A 269 -12.89 -22.20 -24.03
C GLU A 269 -11.63 -21.48 -23.56
N LYS A 270 -10.47 -21.81 -24.12
CA LYS A 270 -9.21 -21.12 -23.83
C LYS A 270 -9.25 -19.64 -24.17
N ILE A 271 -9.76 -19.30 -25.36
CA ILE A 271 -9.86 -17.92 -25.82
C ILE A 271 -10.79 -17.13 -24.90
N GLN A 272 -11.96 -17.67 -24.59
CA GLN A 272 -12.92 -17.04 -23.69
C GLN A 272 -12.34 -16.85 -22.28
N SER A 273 -11.64 -17.86 -21.77
CA SER A 273 -10.97 -17.83 -20.47
C SER A 273 -9.84 -16.79 -20.43
N ALA A 274 -9.00 -16.70 -21.48
CA ALA A 274 -7.95 -15.70 -21.57
C ALA A 274 -8.52 -14.28 -21.68
N HIS A 275 -9.58 -14.11 -22.48
CA HIS A 275 -10.26 -12.82 -22.64
C HIS A 275 -10.82 -12.30 -21.32
N GLY A 276 -11.55 -13.13 -20.57
CA GLY A 276 -12.08 -12.75 -19.26
C GLY A 276 -11.00 -12.36 -18.24
N ARG A 277 -9.86 -13.07 -18.24
CA ARG A 277 -8.72 -12.73 -17.36
C ARG A 277 -8.06 -11.41 -17.74
N LEU A 278 -7.86 -11.17 -19.04
CA LEU A 278 -7.35 -9.89 -19.51
C LEU A 278 -8.31 -8.75 -19.09
N GLN A 279 -9.63 -8.96 -19.21
CA GLN A 279 -10.62 -7.94 -18.83
C GLN A 279 -10.56 -7.62 -17.34
N ALA A 280 -10.47 -8.64 -16.49
CA ALA A 280 -10.29 -8.44 -15.06
C ALA A 280 -9.00 -7.65 -14.74
N LEU A 281 -7.91 -7.90 -15.47
CA LEU A 281 -6.67 -7.16 -15.28
C LEU A 281 -6.77 -5.70 -15.73
N VAL A 282 -7.50 -5.39 -16.83
CA VAL A 282 -7.73 -4.00 -17.25
C VAL A 282 -8.47 -3.22 -16.15
N VAL A 283 -9.54 -3.79 -15.60
CA VAL A 283 -10.31 -3.17 -14.50
C VAL A 283 -9.43 -2.96 -13.26
N ALA A 284 -8.63 -3.97 -12.91
CA ALA A 284 -7.67 -3.87 -11.79
C ALA A 284 -6.65 -2.74 -12.01
N ILE A 285 -6.07 -2.65 -13.21
CA ILE A 285 -5.11 -1.61 -13.57
C ILE A 285 -5.75 -0.23 -13.54
N GLU A 286 -6.97 -0.08 -14.04
CA GLU A 286 -7.69 1.20 -14.01
C GLU A 286 -7.95 1.69 -12.57
N GLY A 287 -8.34 0.77 -11.67
CA GLY A 287 -8.48 1.11 -10.25
C GLY A 287 -7.17 1.58 -9.62
N ILE A 288 -6.06 0.89 -9.93
CA ILE A 288 -4.72 1.26 -9.46
C ILE A 288 -4.31 2.62 -10.03
N GLU A 289 -4.47 2.84 -11.34
CA GLU A 289 -4.15 4.09 -12.05
C GLU A 289 -4.85 5.29 -11.40
N ASN A 290 -6.17 5.18 -11.21
CA ASN A 290 -6.97 6.21 -10.56
C ASN A 290 -6.51 6.49 -9.12
N GLY A 291 -6.19 5.43 -8.36
CA GLY A 291 -5.67 5.55 -6.99
C GLY A 291 -4.31 6.24 -6.94
N LEU A 292 -3.41 5.90 -7.88
CA LEU A 292 -2.08 6.53 -7.99
C LEU A 292 -2.19 8.01 -8.35
N GLU A 293 -3.08 8.37 -9.29
CA GLU A 293 -3.30 9.77 -9.67
C GLU A 293 -3.84 10.59 -8.48
N CYS A 294 -4.80 10.05 -7.74
CA CYS A 294 -5.34 10.70 -6.54
C CYS A 294 -4.26 10.91 -5.49
N LEU A 295 -3.47 9.87 -5.19
CA LEU A 295 -2.39 9.95 -4.22
C LEU A 295 -1.31 10.96 -4.65
N PHE A 296 -0.93 10.95 -5.94
CA PHE A 296 0.05 11.88 -6.50
C PHE A 296 -0.36 13.34 -6.27
N LYS A 297 -1.62 13.69 -6.58
CA LYS A 297 -2.16 15.04 -6.33
C LYS A 297 -2.13 15.40 -4.83
N ARG A 298 -2.51 14.46 -3.96
CA ARG A 298 -2.53 14.67 -2.50
C ARG A 298 -1.14 14.87 -1.89
N LEU A 299 -0.15 14.11 -2.34
CA LEU A 299 1.23 14.28 -1.91
C LEU A 299 1.80 15.64 -2.31
N ILE A 300 1.53 16.10 -3.54
CA ILE A 300 1.90 17.45 -3.99
C ILE A 300 1.24 18.51 -3.09
N ASN A 301 -0.08 18.44 -2.90
CA ASN A 301 -0.81 19.42 -2.11
C ASN A 301 -0.35 19.45 -0.65
N THR A 302 -0.10 18.29 -0.05
CA THR A 302 0.42 18.17 1.32
C THR A 302 1.79 18.81 1.41
N ARG A 303 2.70 18.50 0.47
CA ARG A 303 4.05 19.08 0.44
C ARG A 303 4.02 20.59 0.25
N VAL A 304 3.20 21.10 -0.66
CA VAL A 304 3.01 22.55 -0.88
C VAL A 304 2.46 23.22 0.38
N SER A 305 1.46 22.62 1.01
CA SER A 305 0.89 23.13 2.26
C SER A 305 1.94 23.22 3.36
N PHE A 306 2.78 22.18 3.49
CA PHE A 306 3.87 22.15 4.46
C PHE A 306 4.93 23.21 4.16
N LEU A 307 5.36 23.33 2.90
CA LEU A 307 6.30 24.36 2.44
C LEU A 307 5.80 25.77 2.74
N ASN A 308 4.54 26.07 2.47
CA ASN A 308 3.97 27.40 2.72
C ASN A 308 3.96 27.78 4.21
N ILE A 309 3.97 26.80 5.12
CA ILE A 309 4.04 27.04 6.57
C ILE A 309 5.48 27.37 6.99
N ILE A 310 6.46 26.64 6.44
CA ILE A 310 7.87 26.80 6.84
C ILE A 310 8.61 27.87 6.02
N SER A 311 8.09 28.25 4.84
CA SER A 311 8.62 29.28 3.95
C SER A 311 7.51 30.29 3.59
N PRO A 312 6.99 31.05 4.57
CA PRO A 312 5.92 32.02 4.37
C PRO A 312 6.37 33.24 3.57
#